data_AF-A0A7X7I6R0-F1
#
_entry.id   AF-A0A7X7I6R0-F1
#
_cell.length_a   1.000
_cell.length_b   1.000
_cell.length_c   1.000
_cell.angle_alpha   90.00
_cell.angle_beta   90.00
_cell.angle_gamma   90.00
#
_symmetry.space_group_name_H-M   'P 1'
#
loop_
_entity.id
_entity.type
_entity.pdbx_description
1 polymer ?
#
loop_
_entity_poly.entity_id
_entity_poly.type
_entity_poly.pdbx_seq_one_letter_code
_entity_poly.pdbx_strand_id
1 'polypeptide(L)'
;MEKLVFLLIGILSTLSAAETHITGDITGMPLEPSGNPYIVEQDIHIPNGKKAIIKEGCVFLFKPFTGLLVQGVLLVEGTQSNPVVFTAINDGEYNLQSEQLPNPFDWNGILISRESSSVIFKNFKLQFSVYGIKSQNSAIEIENGLFKQNGQFHFTINDQIQYVQDNIPFSINITDLTKVKNISDNPVTQVKNEKVSNGIKVFRFVSLTVGAGCAVPALICGVRSLVSWNVFKNGGPYDDPERYPDPDKRTKIYNENRDDFFKSLPPTIVFSSIAVAGLTCFGISFAF
;
A
#
# COMPACT_ATOMS: atom_id res chain seq x y z
N MET A 1 40.28 -42.14 34.76
CA MET A 1 39.11 -42.06 33.86
C MET A 1 37.99 -41.45 34.68
N GLU A 2 37.77 -40.14 34.53
CA GLU A 2 36.61 -39.57 33.80
C GLU A 2 35.46 -39.31 34.79
N LYS A 3 34.83 -38.14 34.92
CA LYS A 3 34.74 -36.96 34.06
C LYS A 3 34.46 -35.72 34.93
N LEU A 4 35.18 -34.65 34.63
CA LEU A 4 34.94 -33.29 35.09
C LEU A 4 33.67 -32.78 34.38
N VAL A 5 32.63 -32.40 35.12
CA VAL A 5 31.44 -31.76 34.54
C VAL A 5 31.67 -30.25 34.56
N PHE A 6 32.00 -29.69 33.39
CA PHE A 6 32.04 -28.24 33.19
C PHE A 6 30.61 -27.70 33.12
N LEU A 7 30.23 -26.88 34.11
CA LEU A 7 29.04 -26.03 34.03
C LEU A 7 29.38 -24.83 33.13
N LEU A 8 29.03 -24.94 31.85
CA LEU A 8 29.13 -23.83 30.90
C LEU A 8 27.94 -22.88 31.14
N ILE A 9 28.13 -21.87 31.99
CA ILE A 9 27.19 -20.74 32.07
C ILE A 9 27.42 -19.90 30.81
N GLY A 10 26.68 -20.21 29.76
CA GLY A 10 26.54 -19.34 28.61
C GLY A 10 25.84 -18.06 29.06
N ILE A 11 26.62 -16.99 29.25
CA ILE A 11 26.08 -15.64 29.31
C ILE A 11 25.52 -15.37 27.92
N LEU A 12 24.22 -15.62 27.73
CA LEU A 12 23.46 -15.07 26.63
C LEU A 12 23.34 -13.57 26.95
N SER A 13 24.37 -12.80 26.62
CA SER A 13 24.27 -11.35 26.59
C SER A 13 23.22 -11.03 25.53
N THR A 14 22.00 -10.74 25.98
CA THR A 14 21.03 -10.05 25.15
C THR A 14 21.70 -8.75 24.74
N LEU A 15 22.09 -8.66 23.47
CA LEU A 15 22.45 -7.40 22.88
C LEU A 15 21.15 -6.60 22.82
N SER A 16 20.81 -5.96 23.93
CA SER A 16 19.77 -4.93 23.97
C SER A 16 20.36 -3.79 23.16
N ALA A 17 20.14 -3.81 21.85
CA ALA A 17 20.27 -2.60 21.05
C ALA A 17 19.33 -1.59 21.72
N ALA A 18 19.91 -0.53 22.30
CA ALA A 18 19.13 0.49 22.95
C ALA A 18 18.34 1.21 21.86
N GLU A 19 17.01 1.04 21.85
CA GLU A 19 16.13 1.84 21.01
C GLU A 19 16.30 3.32 21.36
N THR A 20 16.34 4.17 20.35
CA THR A 20 16.44 5.62 20.52
C THR A 20 15.09 6.24 20.19
N HIS A 21 14.43 6.80 21.18
CA HIS A 21 13.19 7.55 20.98
C HIS A 21 13.50 8.97 20.52
N ILE A 22 12.90 9.41 19.41
CA ILE A 22 13.16 10.72 18.80
C ILE A 22 11.85 11.47 18.51
N THR A 23 11.92 12.79 18.65
CA THR A 23 10.82 13.73 18.42
C THR A 23 11.39 15.10 18.02
N GLY A 24 10.62 15.91 17.30
CA GLY A 24 10.95 17.33 17.09
C GLY A 24 12.13 17.56 16.15
N ASP A 25 12.88 18.64 16.40
CA ASP A 25 13.94 19.09 15.49
C ASP A 25 15.18 18.18 15.53
N ILE A 26 15.55 17.65 14.37
CA ILE A 26 16.80 16.93 14.14
C ILE A 26 17.86 17.94 13.66
N THR A 27 18.87 18.18 14.49
CA THR A 27 19.92 19.16 14.17
C THR A 27 21.34 18.63 14.34
N GLY A 28 22.18 18.83 13.31
CA GLY A 28 23.63 18.98 13.42
C GLY A 28 24.46 17.70 13.55
N MET A 29 23.99 16.68 14.27
CA MET A 29 24.71 15.41 14.41
C MET A 29 24.19 14.35 13.42
N PRO A 30 25.07 13.55 12.79
CA PRO A 30 24.65 12.38 12.02
C PRO A 30 23.89 11.39 12.91
N LEU A 31 22.82 10.82 12.37
CA LEU A 31 22.14 9.67 12.95
C LEU A 31 22.88 8.42 12.48
N GLU A 32 23.26 7.58 13.45
CA GLU A 32 24.18 6.45 13.28
C GLU A 32 23.44 5.14 13.59
N PRO A 33 23.80 4.01 12.94
CA PRO A 33 23.13 2.73 13.17
C PRO A 33 23.29 2.21 14.61
N SER A 34 24.22 2.75 15.40
CA SER A 34 24.34 2.45 16.83
C SER A 34 23.17 2.94 17.67
N GLY A 35 22.36 3.88 17.14
CA GLY A 35 21.11 4.34 17.78
C GLY A 35 19.88 3.53 17.38
N ASN A 36 20.03 2.49 16.57
CA ASN A 36 18.90 1.71 16.09
C ASN A 36 18.21 0.89 17.19
N PRO A 37 16.89 0.69 17.06
CA PRO A 37 15.99 1.40 16.15
C PRO A 37 15.71 2.83 16.62
N TYR A 38 15.49 3.75 15.69
CA TYR A 38 14.97 5.09 15.97
C TYR A 38 13.45 5.06 16.02
N ILE A 39 12.86 5.12 17.21
CA ILE A 39 11.41 5.16 17.40
C ILE A 39 10.94 6.61 17.31
N VAL A 40 10.16 6.92 16.28
CA VAL A 40 9.61 8.25 16.05
C VAL A 40 8.28 8.35 16.77
N GLU A 41 8.29 9.02 17.93
CA GLU A 41 7.10 9.12 18.78
C GLU A 41 6.17 10.27 18.40
N GLN A 42 6.73 11.32 17.80
CA GLN A 42 6.03 12.48 17.25
C GLN A 42 6.74 12.90 15.97
N ASP A 43 6.14 13.82 15.21
CA ASP A 43 6.75 14.37 14.01
C ASP A 43 8.19 14.83 14.28
N ILE A 44 9.06 14.49 13.35
CA ILE A 44 10.44 14.94 13.32
C ILE A 44 10.62 15.96 12.20
N HIS A 45 11.41 16.99 12.47
CA HIS A 45 11.58 18.12 11.59
C HIS A 45 13.06 18.31 11.30
N ILE A 46 13.40 18.67 10.07
CA ILE A 46 14.71 19.21 9.71
C ILE A 46 14.47 20.67 9.36
N PRO A 47 14.63 21.61 10.31
CA PRO A 47 14.29 23.01 10.10
C PRO A 47 15.15 23.66 9.01
N ASN A 48 14.66 24.79 8.48
CA ASN A 48 15.43 25.61 7.56
C ASN A 48 16.78 26.02 8.17
N GLY A 49 17.85 25.98 7.37
CA GLY A 49 19.23 26.26 7.81
C GLY A 49 19.87 25.15 8.64
N LYS A 50 19.15 24.06 8.93
CA LYS A 50 19.70 22.87 9.60
C LYS A 50 20.01 21.77 8.58
N LYS A 51 20.87 20.85 9.02
CA LYS A 51 21.30 19.69 8.26
C LYS A 51 21.14 18.44 9.12
N ALA A 52 20.55 17.40 8.53
CA ALA A 52 20.56 16.05 9.05
C ALA A 52 21.27 15.11 8.06
N ILE A 53 22.08 14.21 8.60
CA ILE A 53 22.73 13.13 7.85
C ILE A 53 22.25 11.83 8.50
N ILE A 54 21.68 10.94 7.70
CA ILE A 54 21.23 9.63 8.15
C ILE A 54 22.16 8.60 7.52
N LYS A 55 22.95 7.93 8.37
CA LYS A 55 23.97 6.99 7.93
C LYS A 55 23.37 5.64 7.57
N GLU A 56 24.10 4.91 6.73
CA GLU A 56 23.73 3.56 6.30
C GLU A 56 23.31 2.65 7.46
N GLY A 57 22.34 1.77 7.19
CA GLY A 57 21.80 0.85 8.17
C GLY A 57 20.90 1.47 9.25
N CYS A 58 20.68 2.79 9.29
CA CYS A 58 19.70 3.38 10.21
C CYS A 58 18.28 2.88 9.91
N VAL A 59 17.51 2.60 10.97
CA VAL A 59 16.13 2.11 10.90
C VAL A 59 15.23 3.04 11.70
N PHE A 60 14.23 3.61 11.05
CA PHE A 60 13.23 4.50 11.65
C PHE A 60 11.88 3.80 11.70
N LEU A 61 11.33 3.73 12.91
CA LEU A 61 10.05 3.11 13.23
C LEU A 61 9.05 4.21 13.60
N PHE A 62 8.14 4.54 12.68
CA PHE A 62 7.16 5.61 12.87
C PHE A 62 5.90 5.12 13.58
N LYS A 63 5.52 5.79 14.67
CA LYS A 63 4.21 5.58 15.30
C LYS A 63 3.08 6.16 14.42
N PRO A 64 1.83 5.73 14.63
CA PRO A 64 0.67 6.32 13.97
C PRO A 64 0.64 7.84 14.04
N PHE A 65 0.23 8.47 12.93
CA PHE A 65 0.12 9.92 12.77
C PHE A 65 1.44 10.71 12.87
N THR A 66 2.60 10.04 12.78
CA THR A 66 3.91 10.70 12.72
C THR A 66 4.48 10.73 11.31
N GLY A 67 5.39 11.66 11.05
CA GLY A 67 6.13 11.77 9.79
C GLY A 67 7.41 12.58 9.91
N LEU A 68 8.03 12.84 8.75
CA LEU A 68 9.24 13.66 8.63
C LEU A 68 8.97 14.88 7.76
N LEU A 69 9.15 16.08 8.30
CA LEU A 69 9.13 17.33 7.56
C LEU A 69 10.55 17.83 7.30
N VAL A 70 10.88 18.06 6.03
CA VAL A 70 12.20 18.53 5.59
C VAL A 70 12.11 19.96 5.06
N GLN A 71 12.65 20.92 5.81
CA GLN A 71 12.79 22.32 5.40
C GLN A 71 14.26 22.76 5.26
N GLY A 72 15.21 21.94 5.74
CA GLY A 72 16.65 22.17 5.65
C GLY A 72 17.34 21.28 4.62
N VAL A 73 18.50 20.74 5.01
CA VAL A 73 19.29 19.77 4.22
C VAL A 73 19.10 18.38 4.81
N LEU A 74 18.74 17.41 3.96
CA LEU A 74 18.66 15.99 4.34
C LEU A 74 19.54 15.15 3.42
N LEU A 75 20.51 14.46 4.00
CA LEU A 75 21.34 13.47 3.31
C LEU A 75 21.06 12.09 3.89
N VAL A 76 20.44 11.21 3.11
CA VAL A 76 20.29 9.79 3.45
C VAL A 76 21.37 9.01 2.72
N GLU A 77 22.34 8.51 3.46
CA GLU A 77 23.58 7.93 2.95
C GLU A 77 23.58 6.40 3.12
N GLY A 78 22.52 5.74 2.66
CA GLY A 78 22.46 4.28 2.63
C GLY A 78 23.41 3.67 1.62
N THR A 79 23.73 2.39 1.81
CA THR A 79 24.45 1.56 0.84
C THR A 79 23.59 0.39 0.37
N GLN A 80 23.97 -0.26 -0.72
CA GLN A 80 23.24 -1.42 -1.23
C GLN A 80 23.19 -2.57 -0.20
N SER A 81 24.25 -2.75 0.58
CA SER A 81 24.31 -3.75 1.66
C SER A 81 23.58 -3.31 2.92
N ASN A 82 23.61 -2.02 3.25
CA ASN A 82 23.01 -1.46 4.45
C ASN A 82 22.11 -0.27 4.08
N PRO A 83 20.92 -0.52 3.52
CA PRO A 83 20.02 0.56 3.18
C PRO A 83 19.51 1.26 4.44
N VAL A 84 19.17 2.54 4.33
CA VAL A 84 18.40 3.24 5.38
C VAL A 84 16.93 2.87 5.27
N VAL A 85 16.27 2.58 6.38
CA VAL A 85 14.89 2.09 6.38
C VAL A 85 13.97 3.08 7.10
N PHE A 86 12.91 3.49 6.42
CA PHE A 86 11.78 4.25 7.00
C PHE A 86 10.53 3.37 6.93
N THR A 87 10.00 2.96 8.08
CA THR A 87 8.89 2.02 8.15
C THR A 87 7.96 2.27 9.35
N ALA A 88 6.82 1.59 9.37
CA ALA A 88 5.88 1.63 10.48
C ALA A 88 6.45 0.95 11.73
N ILE A 89 6.06 1.41 12.92
CA ILE A 89 6.39 0.77 14.20
C ILE A 89 5.91 -0.68 14.28
N ASN A 90 4.87 -1.02 13.51
CA ASN A 90 4.29 -2.35 13.45
C ASN A 90 5.02 -3.31 12.50
N ASP A 91 6.08 -2.85 11.81
CA ASP A 91 6.79 -3.68 10.85
C ASP A 91 7.63 -4.76 11.55
N GLY A 92 7.13 -5.98 11.56
CA GLY A 92 7.78 -7.14 12.16
C GLY A 92 9.15 -7.50 11.56
N GLU A 93 9.53 -6.99 10.39
CA GLU A 93 10.90 -7.14 9.85
C GLU A 93 11.92 -6.32 10.66
N TYR A 94 11.49 -5.18 11.22
CA TYR A 94 12.36 -4.22 11.92
C TYR A 94 11.99 -4.01 13.40
N ASN A 95 10.83 -4.48 13.83
CA ASN A 95 10.37 -4.53 15.21
C ASN A 95 9.84 -5.92 15.55
N LEU A 96 10.74 -6.81 16.00
CA LEU A 96 10.42 -8.20 16.33
C LEU A 96 9.41 -8.34 17.49
N GLN A 97 9.18 -7.27 18.25
CA GLN A 97 8.21 -7.24 19.36
C GLN A 97 6.81 -6.78 18.91
N SER A 98 6.64 -6.37 17.65
CA SER A 98 5.32 -5.97 17.14
C SER A 98 4.36 -7.16 17.11
N GLU A 99 3.20 -7.00 17.75
CA GLU A 99 2.08 -7.94 17.69
C GLU A 99 1.12 -7.66 16.52
N GLN A 100 1.24 -6.48 15.91
CA GLN A 100 0.41 -6.04 14.79
C GLN A 100 1.18 -6.15 13.49
N LEU A 101 0.47 -6.44 12.39
CA LEU A 101 1.05 -6.40 11.05
C LEU A 101 1.11 -4.95 10.55
N PRO A 102 2.16 -4.58 9.79
CA PRO A 102 2.24 -3.26 9.19
C PRO A 102 1.24 -3.13 8.03
N ASN A 103 0.61 -1.98 7.91
CA ASN A 103 -0.33 -1.66 6.84
C ASN A 103 0.06 -0.36 6.13
N PRO A 104 -0.30 -0.18 4.84
CA PRO A 104 -0.34 1.15 4.27
C PRO A 104 -1.12 2.11 5.19
N PHE A 105 -0.75 3.39 5.20
CA PHE A 105 -1.33 4.42 6.08
C PHE A 105 -0.94 4.35 7.57
N ASP A 106 -0.01 3.48 7.98
CA ASP A 106 0.42 3.38 9.39
C ASP A 106 1.19 4.60 9.89
N TRP A 107 1.78 5.40 9.00
CA TRP A 107 2.45 6.67 9.31
C TRP A 107 2.36 7.64 8.12
N ASN A 108 2.57 8.93 8.32
CA ASN A 108 2.24 9.95 7.32
C ASN A 108 3.13 9.85 6.05
N GLY A 109 4.43 9.66 6.21
CA GLY A 109 5.40 9.73 5.12
C GLY A 109 6.39 10.88 5.32
N ILE A 110 7.15 11.18 4.27
CA ILE A 110 8.17 12.24 4.26
C ILE A 110 7.68 13.40 3.41
N LEU A 111 7.52 14.58 4.02
CA LEU A 111 7.18 15.82 3.33
C LEU A 111 8.43 16.68 3.17
N ILE A 112 8.79 16.99 1.92
CA ILE A 112 9.89 17.89 1.60
C ILE A 112 9.29 19.22 1.17
N SER A 113 9.58 20.25 1.94
CA SER A 113 9.06 21.58 1.69
C SER A 113 9.78 22.28 0.54
N ARG A 114 9.13 23.28 -0.07
CA ARG A 114 9.70 24.04 -1.19
C ARG A 114 10.98 24.79 -0.79
N GLU A 115 11.05 25.25 0.46
CA GLU A 115 12.22 25.95 1.01
C GLU A 115 13.38 25.03 1.41
N SER A 116 13.25 23.70 1.25
CA SER A 116 14.36 22.79 1.50
C SER A 116 15.55 23.11 0.60
N SER A 117 16.75 22.84 1.12
CA SER A 117 17.99 23.04 0.37
C SER A 117 18.32 21.76 -0.40
N SER A 118 19.49 21.15 -0.14
CA SER A 118 19.86 19.86 -0.76
C SER A 118 19.13 18.71 -0.05
N VAL A 119 18.44 17.88 -0.84
CA VAL A 119 17.76 16.67 -0.34
C VAL A 119 18.15 15.49 -1.23
N ILE A 120 18.94 14.58 -0.67
CA ILE A 120 19.50 13.44 -1.39
C ILE A 120 19.17 12.16 -0.63
N PHE A 121 18.58 11.20 -1.33
CA PHE A 121 18.33 9.86 -0.81
C PHE A 121 19.12 8.83 -1.57
N LYS A 122 19.96 8.05 -0.88
CA LYS A 122 20.71 6.93 -1.46
C LYS A 122 20.40 5.63 -0.74
N ASN A 123 20.16 4.57 -1.51
CA ASN A 123 19.90 3.20 -1.07
C ASN A 123 19.02 3.16 0.18
N PHE A 124 17.73 3.41 0.02
CA PHE A 124 16.79 3.44 1.13
C PHE A 124 15.56 2.59 0.84
N LYS A 125 14.87 2.20 1.91
CA LYS A 125 13.55 1.59 1.85
C LYS A 125 12.54 2.53 2.51
N LEU A 126 11.40 2.76 1.87
CA LEU A 126 10.29 3.51 2.47
C LEU A 126 8.98 2.77 2.27
N GLN A 127 8.38 2.38 3.39
CA GLN A 127 7.26 1.44 3.38
C GLN A 127 6.18 1.76 4.40
N PHE A 128 4.95 1.32 4.10
CA PHE A 128 3.77 1.38 4.98
C PHE A 128 3.30 2.79 5.36
N SER A 129 3.67 3.81 4.59
CA SER A 129 3.24 5.19 4.83
C SER A 129 1.92 5.54 4.14
N VAL A 130 1.34 6.71 4.42
CA VAL A 130 0.21 7.28 3.68
C VAL A 130 0.63 7.69 2.27
N TYR A 131 1.76 8.39 2.10
CA TYR A 131 2.09 9.02 0.80
C TYR A 131 3.56 8.91 0.35
N GLY A 132 4.34 8.01 0.96
CA GLY A 132 5.74 7.83 0.61
C GLY A 132 6.56 9.10 0.81
N ILE A 133 7.16 9.61 -0.28
CA ILE A 133 7.79 10.94 -0.31
C ILE A 133 6.88 11.92 -1.07
N LYS A 134 6.50 13.02 -0.42
CA LYS A 134 5.85 14.16 -1.06
C LYS A 134 6.84 15.32 -1.14
N SER A 135 7.35 15.61 -2.33
CA SER A 135 8.31 16.70 -2.52
C SER A 135 7.68 17.92 -3.19
N GLN A 136 7.75 19.06 -2.53
CA GLN A 136 7.48 20.38 -3.11
C GLN A 136 8.76 21.03 -3.67
N ASN A 137 9.91 20.37 -3.49
CA ASN A 137 11.19 20.76 -4.08
C ASN A 137 11.48 19.85 -5.29
N SER A 138 11.66 20.45 -6.48
CA SER A 138 11.99 19.72 -7.70
C SER A 138 13.45 19.26 -7.77
N ALA A 139 14.30 19.75 -6.87
CA ALA A 139 15.72 19.42 -6.79
C ALA A 139 16.02 18.27 -5.80
N ILE A 140 15.05 17.40 -5.54
CA ILE A 140 15.28 16.14 -4.82
C ILE A 140 16.04 15.14 -5.71
N GLU A 141 17.04 14.48 -5.14
CA GLU A 141 17.77 13.39 -5.79
C GLU A 141 17.45 12.07 -5.07
N ILE A 142 17.13 11.03 -5.83
CA ILE A 142 16.94 9.67 -5.32
C ILE A 142 17.83 8.73 -6.12
N GLU A 143 18.60 7.91 -5.42
CA GLU A 143 19.44 6.86 -5.96
C GLU A 143 19.07 5.55 -5.28
N ASN A 144 18.56 4.59 -6.05
CA ASN A 144 18.23 3.23 -5.58
C ASN A 144 17.25 3.22 -4.39
N GLY A 145 16.15 3.95 -4.50
CA GLY A 145 15.06 3.94 -3.53
C GLY A 145 14.11 2.77 -3.78
N LEU A 146 13.81 1.99 -2.75
CA LEU A 146 12.79 0.94 -2.76
C LEU A 146 11.57 1.41 -1.99
N PHE A 147 10.43 1.45 -2.68
CA PHE A 147 9.16 1.81 -2.06
C PHE A 147 8.27 0.58 -1.97
N LYS A 148 7.60 0.37 -0.84
CA LYS A 148 6.76 -0.82 -0.63
C LYS A 148 5.49 -0.51 0.14
N GLN A 149 4.33 -0.87 -0.39
CA GLN A 149 3.04 -0.82 0.31
C GLN A 149 2.74 0.55 0.96
N ASN A 150 3.02 1.65 0.25
CA ASN A 150 2.54 2.98 0.64
C ASN A 150 1.09 3.19 0.14
N GLY A 151 0.33 4.05 0.82
CA GLY A 151 -1.10 4.22 0.60
C GLY A 151 -1.48 4.94 -0.70
N GLN A 152 -1.55 6.27 -0.68
CA GLN A 152 -2.02 7.10 -1.78
C GLN A 152 -1.08 7.08 -2.99
N PHE A 153 0.23 7.14 -2.75
CA PHE A 153 1.29 7.11 -3.76
C PHE A 153 2.65 6.84 -3.09
N HIS A 154 3.66 6.45 -3.88
CA HIS A 154 5.03 6.29 -3.39
C HIS A 154 5.85 7.58 -3.45
N PHE A 155 5.68 8.39 -4.50
CA PHE A 155 6.49 9.58 -4.69
C PHE A 155 5.75 10.64 -5.54
N THR A 156 5.82 11.90 -5.10
CA THR A 156 5.36 13.06 -5.88
C THR A 156 6.42 14.17 -5.91
N ILE A 157 6.44 14.92 -7.02
CA ILE A 157 7.18 16.17 -7.17
C ILE A 157 6.19 17.25 -7.60
N ASN A 158 6.07 18.34 -6.83
CA ASN A 158 5.10 19.42 -7.07
C ASN A 158 3.68 18.88 -7.31
N ASP A 159 3.24 17.98 -6.45
CA ASP A 159 1.96 17.27 -6.52
C ASP A 159 1.74 16.41 -7.79
N GLN A 160 2.76 16.25 -8.63
CA GLN A 160 2.75 15.31 -9.75
C GLN A 160 3.28 13.96 -9.31
N ILE A 161 2.43 12.94 -9.40
CA ILE A 161 2.78 11.55 -9.08
C ILE A 161 3.87 11.07 -10.04
N GLN A 162 4.96 10.55 -9.49
CA GLN A 162 6.00 9.89 -10.24
C GLN A 162 5.66 8.40 -10.37
N TYR A 163 5.95 7.81 -11.54
CA TYR A 163 5.72 6.38 -11.75
C TYR A 163 6.79 5.57 -11.02
N VAL A 164 6.47 5.16 -9.79
CA VAL A 164 7.29 4.31 -8.94
C VAL A 164 6.52 3.01 -8.71
N GLN A 165 7.19 1.89 -8.94
CA GLN A 165 6.59 0.57 -8.75
C GLN A 165 7.01 -0.03 -7.41
N ASP A 166 6.13 -0.86 -6.86
CA ASP A 166 6.35 -1.53 -5.59
C ASP A 166 7.58 -2.45 -5.67
N ASN A 167 8.50 -2.30 -4.71
CA ASN A 167 9.69 -3.09 -4.53
C ASN A 167 10.64 -3.18 -5.75
N ILE A 168 10.61 -2.16 -6.62
CA ILE A 168 11.54 -2.01 -7.75
C ILE A 168 12.42 -0.78 -7.50
N PRO A 169 13.76 -0.88 -7.62
CA PRO A 169 14.66 0.25 -7.48
C PRO A 169 14.27 1.44 -8.35
N PHE A 170 14.09 2.60 -7.71
CA PHE A 170 13.81 3.86 -8.37
C PHE A 170 14.98 4.83 -8.18
N SER A 171 15.34 5.56 -9.25
CA SER A 171 16.35 6.62 -9.21
C SER A 171 15.91 7.81 -10.06
N ILE A 172 16.20 9.02 -9.60
CA ILE A 172 16.05 10.26 -10.35
C ILE A 172 17.17 11.24 -9.99
N ASN A 173 17.82 11.80 -11.01
CA ASN A 173 18.77 12.90 -10.89
C ASN A 173 18.30 14.08 -11.74
N ILE A 174 18.46 15.31 -11.24
CA ILE A 174 17.93 16.54 -11.87
C ILE A 174 18.58 16.82 -13.24
N THR A 175 19.74 16.23 -13.52
CA THR A 175 20.40 16.30 -14.83
C THR A 175 19.53 15.69 -15.94
N ASP A 176 18.66 14.72 -15.62
CA ASP A 176 17.74 14.13 -16.60
C ASP A 176 16.53 15.05 -16.88
N LEU A 177 16.09 15.84 -15.90
CA LEU A 177 15.00 16.80 -16.08
C LEU A 177 15.42 18.02 -16.92
N THR A 178 16.69 18.42 -16.84
CA THR A 178 17.25 19.52 -17.66
C THR A 178 17.64 19.07 -19.07
N LYS A 179 18.10 17.82 -19.27
CA LYS A 179 18.27 17.24 -20.61
C LYS A 179 16.94 17.15 -21.36
N VAL A 180 15.86 16.74 -20.71
CA VAL A 180 14.51 16.74 -21.31
C VAL A 180 14.07 18.16 -21.69
N LYS A 181 14.41 19.18 -20.89
CA LYS A 181 14.13 20.59 -21.21
C LYS A 181 14.99 21.14 -22.37
N ASN A 182 16.28 20.82 -22.42
CA ASN A 182 17.19 21.30 -23.47
C ASN A 182 17.02 20.56 -24.82
N ILE A 183 16.46 19.35 -24.79
CA ILE A 183 15.99 18.66 -26.01
C ILE A 183 14.70 19.32 -26.55
N SER A 184 13.98 20.08 -25.71
CA SER A 184 12.72 20.73 -26.07
C SER A 184 12.80 22.04 -26.86
N ASP A 185 14.01 22.53 -27.10
CA ASP A 185 14.27 23.72 -27.94
C ASP A 185 14.54 23.38 -29.43
N ASN A 186 14.64 22.09 -29.79
CA ASN A 186 14.24 21.67 -31.14
C ASN A 186 12.71 21.64 -31.19
N PRO A 187 12.03 21.81 -32.34
CA PRO A 187 10.58 21.72 -32.38
C PRO A 187 10.16 20.31 -31.98
N VAL A 188 9.95 20.11 -30.68
CA VAL A 188 9.38 18.93 -30.11
C VAL A 188 8.00 18.88 -30.70
N THR A 189 7.76 17.81 -31.46
CA THR A 189 6.42 17.30 -31.65
C THR A 189 5.83 17.23 -30.26
N GLN A 190 5.01 18.22 -29.92
CA GLN A 190 4.32 18.33 -28.64
C GLN A 190 3.83 16.93 -28.30
N VAL A 191 4.39 16.29 -27.27
CA VAL A 191 3.72 15.14 -26.68
C VAL A 191 2.41 15.73 -26.22
N LYS A 192 1.35 15.49 -27.00
CA LYS A 192 0.03 15.96 -26.66
C LYS A 192 -0.22 15.41 -25.26
N ASN A 193 -0.36 16.31 -24.30
CA ASN A 193 -1.24 16.03 -23.17
C ASN A 193 -2.62 15.82 -23.80
N GLU A 194 -2.90 14.59 -24.26
CA GLU A 194 -4.20 14.26 -24.77
C GLU A 194 -5.16 14.42 -23.61
N LYS A 195 -5.92 15.52 -23.64
CA LYS A 195 -7.10 15.66 -22.80
C LYS A 195 -7.91 14.39 -23.04
N VAL A 196 -8.03 13.55 -22.01
CA VAL A 196 -8.88 12.36 -22.01
C VAL A 196 -10.20 12.76 -22.65
N SER A 197 -10.51 12.15 -23.79
CA SER A 197 -11.63 12.57 -24.61
C SER A 197 -12.92 12.50 -23.78
N ASN A 198 -13.86 13.41 -24.02
CA ASN A 198 -15.15 13.37 -23.32
C ASN A 198 -15.86 12.02 -23.54
N GLY A 199 -15.61 11.34 -24.66
CA GLY A 199 -16.09 9.98 -24.92
C GLY A 199 -15.56 8.94 -23.93
N ILE A 200 -14.25 8.97 -23.61
CA ILE A 200 -13.65 8.05 -22.62
C ILE A 200 -14.21 8.33 -21.21
N LYS A 201 -14.39 9.59 -20.84
CA LYS A 201 -15.00 9.96 -19.56
C LYS A 201 -16.43 9.42 -19.44
N VAL A 202 -17.25 9.63 -20.46
CA VAL A 202 -18.63 9.12 -20.50
C VAL A 202 -18.64 7.59 -20.46
N PHE A 203 -17.80 6.93 -21.26
CA PHE A 203 -17.68 5.48 -21.28
C PHE A 203 -17.32 4.91 -19.89
N ARG A 204 -16.38 5.56 -19.18
CA ARG A 204 -15.97 5.19 -17.83
C ARG A 204 -17.13 5.28 -16.82
N PHE A 205 -17.87 6.39 -16.81
CA PHE A 205 -19.00 6.54 -15.88
C PHE A 205 -20.16 5.61 -16.22
N VAL A 206 -20.45 5.37 -17.50
CA VAL A 206 -21.50 4.45 -17.93
C VAL A 206 -21.15 3.01 -17.55
N SER A 207 -19.92 2.56 -17.83
CA SER A 207 -19.46 1.20 -17.49
C SER A 207 -19.45 0.96 -15.98
N LEU A 208 -19.02 1.94 -15.18
CA LEU A 208 -19.11 1.86 -13.72
C LEU A 208 -20.55 1.78 -13.22
N THR A 209 -21.45 2.61 -13.75
CA THR A 209 -22.86 2.66 -13.33
C THR A 209 -23.56 1.34 -13.66
N VAL A 210 -23.34 0.80 -14.87
CA VAL A 210 -23.90 -0.48 -15.29
C VAL A 210 -23.32 -1.64 -14.47
N GLY A 211 -21.99 -1.66 -14.28
CA GLY A 211 -21.29 -2.69 -13.54
C GLY A 211 -21.70 -2.75 -12.06
N ALA A 212 -21.57 -1.63 -11.35
CA ALA A 212 -21.93 -1.54 -9.93
C ALA A 212 -23.44 -1.66 -9.71
N GLY A 213 -24.26 -1.09 -10.61
CA GLY A 213 -25.72 -1.17 -10.52
C GLY A 213 -26.26 -2.59 -10.65
N CYS A 214 -25.59 -3.47 -11.41
CA CYS A 214 -26.00 -4.87 -11.55
C CYS A 214 -25.41 -5.79 -10.47
N ALA A 215 -24.41 -5.34 -9.70
CA ALA A 215 -23.78 -6.16 -8.67
C ALA A 215 -24.73 -6.49 -7.50
N VAL A 216 -25.54 -5.53 -7.06
CA VAL A 216 -26.49 -5.74 -5.94
C VAL A 216 -27.62 -6.71 -6.33
N PRO A 217 -28.32 -6.55 -7.46
CA PRO A 217 -29.28 -7.55 -7.94
C PRO A 217 -28.66 -8.94 -8.15
N ALA A 218 -27.43 -9.02 -8.66
CA ALA A 218 -26.72 -10.30 -8.83
C ALA A 218 -26.51 -11.01 -7.49
N LEU A 219 -26.12 -10.28 -6.43
CA LEU A 219 -25.97 -10.84 -5.08
C LEU A 219 -27.30 -11.31 -4.51
N ILE A 220 -28.36 -10.51 -4.63
CA ILE A 220 -29.69 -10.85 -4.09
C ILE A 220 -30.24 -12.11 -4.78
N CYS A 221 -30.23 -12.14 -6.12
CA CYS A 221 -30.69 -13.30 -6.87
C CYS A 221 -29.78 -14.51 -6.63
N GLY A 222 -28.46 -14.31 -6.56
CA GLY A 222 -27.48 -15.37 -6.36
C GLY A 222 -27.61 -16.05 -5.00
N VAL A 223 -27.78 -15.29 -3.91
CA VAL A 223 -28.06 -15.84 -2.58
C VAL A 223 -29.35 -16.66 -2.60
N ARG A 224 -30.41 -16.14 -3.21
CA ARG A 224 -31.69 -16.87 -3.34
C ARG A 224 -31.51 -18.17 -4.13
N SER A 225 -30.83 -18.14 -5.28
CA SER A 225 -30.54 -19.33 -6.08
C SER A 225 -29.71 -20.34 -5.29
N LEU A 226 -28.71 -19.90 -4.53
CA LEU A 226 -27.82 -20.79 -3.77
C LEU A 226 -28.55 -21.45 -2.59
N VAL A 227 -29.39 -20.71 -1.86
CA VAL A 227 -30.22 -21.27 -0.79
C VAL A 227 -31.19 -22.29 -1.34
N SER A 228 -31.93 -21.96 -2.40
CA SER A 228 -32.88 -22.87 -3.04
C SER A 228 -32.21 -24.12 -3.62
N TRP A 229 -31.02 -23.97 -4.21
CA TRP A 229 -30.20 -25.09 -4.71
C TRP A 229 -29.74 -26.03 -3.60
N ASN A 230 -29.28 -25.49 -2.47
CA ASN A 230 -28.81 -26.30 -1.35
C ASN A 230 -29.93 -27.17 -0.75
N VAL A 231 -31.14 -26.61 -0.66
CA VAL A 231 -32.34 -27.34 -0.22
C VAL A 231 -32.77 -28.39 -1.25
N PHE A 232 -32.64 -28.10 -2.54
CA PHE A 232 -33.02 -29.03 -3.62
C PHE A 232 -32.04 -30.21 -3.79
N LYS A 233 -30.71 -29.95 -3.73
CA LYS A 233 -29.67 -30.94 -4.07
C LYS A 233 -29.38 -31.93 -2.94
N ASN A 234 -29.39 -31.48 -1.68
CA ASN A 234 -29.07 -32.32 -0.52
C ASN A 234 -30.36 -32.96 0.07
N GLY A 235 -31.24 -33.44 -0.82
CA GLY A 235 -32.54 -34.10 -0.55
C GLY A 235 -33.55 -33.35 0.35
N GLY A 236 -33.22 -32.15 0.81
CA GLY A 236 -34.17 -31.19 1.38
C GLY A 236 -35.07 -31.79 2.47
N PRO A 237 -36.37 -31.48 2.48
CA PRO A 237 -37.31 -32.03 3.46
C PRO A 237 -37.44 -33.57 3.44
N TYR A 238 -36.95 -34.28 2.41
CA TYR A 238 -37.03 -35.74 2.32
C TYR A 238 -35.88 -36.45 3.06
N ASP A 239 -34.73 -35.78 3.24
CA ASP A 239 -33.57 -36.32 3.95
C ASP A 239 -33.67 -36.13 5.48
N ASP A 240 -34.60 -35.30 5.95
CA ASP A 240 -34.88 -35.04 7.38
C ASP A 240 -36.38 -35.20 7.69
N PRO A 241 -36.88 -36.45 7.74
CA PRO A 241 -38.29 -36.73 8.01
C PRO A 241 -38.70 -36.43 9.47
N GLU A 242 -37.76 -36.30 10.41
CA GLU A 242 -38.06 -35.90 11.79
C GLU A 242 -38.40 -34.42 11.88
N ARG A 243 -37.67 -33.57 11.13
CA ARG A 243 -37.95 -32.14 11.02
C ARG A 243 -39.17 -31.83 10.16
N TYR A 244 -39.47 -32.68 9.18
CA TYR A 244 -40.63 -32.54 8.28
C TYR A 244 -41.46 -33.83 8.22
N PRO A 245 -42.26 -34.13 9.27
CA PRO A 245 -42.96 -35.40 9.39
C PRO A 245 -44.11 -35.58 8.38
N ASP A 246 -44.62 -34.49 7.83
CA ASP A 246 -45.75 -34.47 6.90
C ASP A 246 -45.28 -34.63 5.43
N PRO A 247 -45.61 -35.73 4.73
CA PRO A 247 -45.23 -35.98 3.34
C PRO A 247 -45.70 -34.90 2.34
N ASP A 248 -46.89 -34.34 2.55
CA ASP A 248 -47.44 -33.32 1.64
C ASP A 248 -46.69 -32.00 1.80
N LYS A 249 -46.33 -31.64 3.04
CA LYS A 249 -45.45 -30.48 3.32
C LYS A 249 -44.07 -30.65 2.73
N ARG A 250 -43.48 -31.84 2.80
CA ARG A 250 -42.16 -32.12 2.18
C ARG A 250 -42.18 -31.88 0.68
N THR A 251 -43.21 -32.43 0.01
CA THR A 251 -43.42 -32.29 -1.43
C THR A 251 -43.63 -30.82 -1.83
N LYS A 252 -44.42 -30.08 -1.04
CA LYS A 252 -44.66 -28.65 -1.27
C LYS A 252 -43.38 -27.82 -1.16
N ILE A 253 -42.63 -27.94 -0.06
CA ILE A 253 -41.39 -27.20 0.17
C ILE A 253 -40.34 -27.52 -0.91
N TYR A 254 -40.25 -28.78 -1.33
CA TYR A 254 -39.34 -29.20 -2.40
C TYR A 254 -39.70 -28.53 -3.74
N ASN A 255 -40.98 -28.57 -4.14
CA ASN A 255 -41.44 -27.95 -5.38
C ASN A 255 -41.30 -26.43 -5.35
N GLU A 256 -41.58 -25.78 -4.21
CA GLU A 256 -41.40 -24.33 -4.04
C GLU A 256 -39.93 -23.91 -4.19
N ASN A 257 -38.99 -24.61 -3.55
CA ASN A 257 -37.56 -24.32 -3.68
C ASN A 257 -37.02 -24.61 -5.09
N ARG A 258 -37.49 -25.68 -5.72
CA ARG A 258 -37.15 -25.98 -7.13
C ARG A 258 -37.59 -24.84 -8.04
N ASP A 259 -38.84 -24.41 -7.91
CA ASP A 259 -39.40 -23.35 -8.76
C ASP A 259 -38.70 -22.01 -8.48
N ASP A 260 -38.38 -21.71 -7.21
CA ASP A 260 -37.61 -20.52 -6.83
C ASP A 260 -36.18 -20.53 -7.36
N PHE A 261 -35.52 -21.70 -7.40
CA PHE A 261 -34.22 -21.84 -8.04
C PHE A 261 -34.30 -21.51 -9.54
N PHE A 262 -35.24 -22.12 -10.27
CA PHE A 262 -35.39 -21.88 -11.70
C PHE A 262 -35.85 -20.46 -12.03
N LYS A 263 -36.57 -19.79 -11.14
CA LYS A 263 -36.93 -18.37 -11.29
C LYS A 263 -35.78 -17.42 -10.99
N SER A 264 -34.92 -17.74 -10.03
CA SER A 264 -33.81 -16.87 -9.60
C SER A 264 -32.52 -17.07 -10.40
N LEU A 265 -32.31 -18.25 -11.00
CA LEU A 265 -31.07 -18.55 -11.73
C LEU A 265 -30.88 -17.68 -13.00
N PRO A 266 -31.86 -17.50 -13.89
CA PRO A 266 -31.70 -16.64 -15.07
C PRO A 266 -31.31 -15.19 -14.74
N PRO A 267 -31.98 -14.47 -13.82
CA PRO A 267 -31.55 -13.12 -13.47
C PRO A 267 -30.19 -13.09 -12.78
N THR A 268 -29.84 -14.10 -11.96
CA THR A 268 -28.48 -14.21 -11.38
C THR A 268 -27.41 -14.23 -12.46
N ILE A 269 -27.58 -15.07 -13.49
CA ILE A 269 -26.63 -15.18 -14.60
C ILE A 269 -26.54 -13.84 -15.34
N VAL A 270 -27.69 -13.27 -15.72
CA VAL A 270 -27.76 -12.02 -16.48
C VAL A 270 -27.10 -10.86 -15.73
N PHE A 271 -27.47 -10.62 -14.46
CA PHE A 271 -26.91 -9.53 -13.68
C PHE A 271 -25.43 -9.74 -13.38
N SER A 272 -24.99 -10.98 -13.09
CA SER A 272 -23.58 -11.28 -12.85
C SER A 272 -22.73 -11.03 -14.11
N SER A 273 -23.21 -11.47 -15.28
CA SER A 273 -22.51 -11.23 -16.55
C SER A 273 -22.40 -9.74 -16.88
N ILE A 274 -23.47 -8.97 -16.67
CA ILE A 274 -23.45 -7.52 -16.90
C ILE A 274 -22.53 -6.81 -15.90
N ALA A 275 -22.55 -7.22 -14.63
CA ALA A 275 -21.69 -6.66 -13.59
C ALA A 275 -20.21 -6.85 -13.93
N VAL A 276 -19.82 -8.08 -14.29
CA VAL A 276 -18.44 -8.40 -14.69
C VAL A 276 -18.04 -7.61 -15.93
N ALA A 277 -18.85 -7.64 -17.00
CA ALA A 277 -18.54 -6.91 -18.22
C ALA A 277 -18.40 -5.40 -17.98
N GLY A 278 -19.31 -4.81 -17.20
CA GLY A 278 -19.26 -3.39 -16.83
C GLY A 278 -18.00 -3.02 -16.05
N LEU A 279 -17.62 -3.81 -15.04
CA LEU A 279 -16.41 -3.56 -14.25
C LEU A 279 -15.12 -3.81 -15.04
N THR A 280 -15.08 -4.81 -15.93
CA THR A 280 -13.97 -5.03 -16.84
C THR A 280 -13.82 -3.87 -17.82
N CYS A 281 -14.91 -3.40 -18.43
CA CYS A 281 -14.90 -2.23 -19.30
C CYS A 281 -14.46 -0.95 -18.56
N PHE A 282 -14.87 -0.80 -17.30
CA PHE A 282 -14.40 0.31 -16.45
C PHE A 282 -12.89 0.26 -16.24
N GLY A 283 -12.32 -0.90 -15.90
CA GLY A 283 -10.86 -1.07 -15.77
C GLY A 283 -10.12 -0.79 -17.07
N ILE A 284 -10.61 -1.32 -18.19
CA ILE A 284 -10.04 -1.09 -19.53
C ILE A 284 -10.07 0.40 -19.91
N SER A 285 -11.06 1.17 -19.44
CA SER A 285 -11.16 2.61 -19.73
C SER A 285 -10.00 3.46 -19.21
N PHE A 286 -9.12 2.92 -18.35
CA PHE A 286 -7.91 3.60 -17.88
C PHE A 286 -6.66 3.27 -18.70
N ALA A 287 -6.75 2.27 -19.59
CA ALA A 287 -5.69 1.95 -20.54
C ALA A 287 -5.74 2.83 -21.81
N PHE A 288 -6.79 3.65 -21.96
CA PHE A 288 -7.06 4.52 -23.10
C PHE A 288 -7.28 5.97 -22.67
#